data_AF-A0A660ZMS5-F1
#
_entry.id   AF-A0A660ZMS5-F1
#
_cell.length_a   1.000
_cell.length_b   1.000
_cell.length_c   1.000
_cell.angle_alpha   90.00
_cell.angle_beta   90.00
_cell.angle_gamma   90.00
#
_symmetry.space_group_name_H-M   'P 1'
#
loop_
_entity.id
_entity.type
_entity.pdbx_description
1 polymer ?
#
loop_
_entity_poly.entity_id
_entity_poly.type
_entity_poly.pdbx_seq_one_letter_code
_entity_poly.pdbx_strand_id
1 'polypeptide(L)' 'MYIKKAAQSLIKKAKTSDEGVLNMIEMAFRAYDPCFSCATHSLPGNMPLTVNFRDMEGKYRKATPEEMKSDNPTA' A
#
# COMPACT_ATOMS: atom_id res chain seq x y z
N MET A 1 8.28 5.31 0.40
CA MET A 1 6.97 5.98 0.42
C MET A 1 7.12 7.46 0.09
N TYR A 2 6.46 7.94 -0.96
CA TYR A 2 6.65 9.29 -1.52
C TYR A 2 6.14 10.43 -0.63
N ILE A 3 5.04 10.20 0.10
CA ILE A 3 4.50 11.15 1.08
C ILE A 3 5.50 11.47 2.19
N LYS A 4 6.28 10.48 2.63
CA LYS A 4 7.37 10.67 3.61
C LYS A 4 8.42 11.65 3.09
N LYS A 5 8.80 11.56 1.80
CA LYS A 5 9.78 12.48 1.19
C LYS A 5 9.22 13.90 1.08
N ALA A 6 7.95 14.05 0.69
CA ALA A 6 7.27 15.34 0.65
C ALA A 6 7.24 16.01 2.04
N ALA A 7 6.84 15.25 3.07
CA ALA A 7 6.84 15.73 4.45
C ALA A 7 8.24 16.14 4.93
N GLN A 8 9.28 15.33 4.66
CA GLN A 8 10.66 15.65 5.03
C GLN A 8 11.21 16.91 4.32
N SER A 9 10.76 17.20 3.10
CA SER A 9 11.17 18.38 2.35
C SER A 9 10.48 19.66 2.84
N LEU A 10 9.24 19.56 3.31
CA LEU A 10 8.40 20.71 3.66
C LEU A 10 8.44 21.04 5.16
N ILE A 11 8.52 20.02 6.02
CA ILE A 11 8.54 20.19 7.47
C ILE A 11 9.97 20.51 7.93
N LYS A 12 10.22 21.79 8.24
CA LYS A 12 11.46 22.28 8.85
C LYS A 12 11.24 22.55 10.35
N LYS A 13 12.27 22.34 11.18
CA LYS A 13 12.24 22.34 12.67
C LYS A 13 11.42 23.46 13.37
N ALA A 14 11.19 24.60 12.72
CA ALA A 14 10.48 25.75 13.29
C ALA A 14 9.04 25.95 12.77
N LYS A 15 8.55 25.11 11.84
CA LYS A 15 7.29 25.31 11.10
C LYS A 15 6.39 24.07 11.02
N THR A 16 6.55 23.14 11.96
CA THR A 16 5.81 21.86 12.01
C THR A 16 4.30 22.03 12.09
N SER A 17 3.79 23.18 12.56
CA SER A 17 2.37 23.48 12.72
C SER A 17 1.85 24.58 11.77
N ASP A 18 2.58 24.86 10.69
CA ASP A 18 2.11 25.80 9.67
C ASP A 18 1.05 25.10 8.80
N GLU A 19 -0.20 25.54 8.91
CA GLU A 19 -1.34 25.02 8.12
C GLU A 19 -1.06 25.04 6.61
N GLY A 20 -0.33 26.04 6.12
CA GLY A 20 0.06 26.09 4.71
C GLY A 20 0.97 24.93 4.31
N VAL A 21 1.88 24.51 5.21
CA VAL A 21 2.75 23.36 5.00
C VAL A 21 1.96 22.05 5.05
N LEU A 22 1.04 21.92 6.00
CA LEU A 22 0.18 20.74 6.09
C LEU A 22 -0.71 20.58 4.87
N ASN A 23 -1.30 21.68 4.38
CA ASN A 23 -2.10 21.67 3.15
C ASN A 23 -1.28 21.25 1.91
N MET A 24 -0.02 21.67 1.80
CA MET A 24 0.86 21.20 0.71
C MET A 24 1.16 19.69 0.79
N ILE A 25 1.28 19.15 2.01
CA ILE A 25 1.45 17.71 2.21
C ILE A 25 0.17 16.95 1.85
N GLU A 26 -1.01 17.50 2.16
CA GLU A 26 -2.29 16.95 1.70
C GLU A 26 -2.44 16.99 0.17
N MET A 27 -1.93 18.02 -0.50
CA MET A 27 -1.90 18.06 -1.97
C MET A 27 -1.06 16.90 -2.55
N ALA A 28 0.12 16.64 -1.96
CA ALA A 28 0.91 15.47 -2.34
C ALA A 28 0.16 14.16 -2.04
N PHE A 29 -0.54 14.08 -0.91
CA PHE A 29 -1.36 12.92 -0.55
C PHE A 29 -2.43 12.62 -1.61
N ARG A 30 -3.18 13.64 -2.06
CA ARG A 30 -4.20 13.50 -3.11
C ARG A 30 -3.59 13.10 -4.46
N ALA A 31 -2.44 13.66 -4.82
CA ALA A 31 -1.78 13.38 -6.10
C ALA A 31 -1.23 11.94 -6.19
N TYR A 32 -0.75 11.39 -5.07
CA TYR A 32 -0.26 10.01 -5.01
C TYR A 32 -1.37 8.97 -4.82
N ASP A 33 -2.58 9.41 -4.46
CA ASP A 33 -3.78 8.58 -4.25
C ASP A 33 -3.51 7.24 -3.54
N PRO A 34 -2.93 7.25 -2.32
CA PRO A 34 -2.71 6.02 -1.60
C PRO A 34 -4.05 5.46 -1.13
N CYS A 35 -4.51 4.36 -1.76
CA CYS A 35 -5.71 3.66 -1.33
C CYS A 35 -5.48 2.98 0.03
N PHE A 36 -5.84 3.66 1.11
CA PHE A 36 -5.76 3.08 2.47
C PHE A 36 -6.85 2.05 2.74
N SER A 37 -7.98 2.08 2.03
CA SER A 37 -9.04 1.08 2.16
C SER A 37 -8.57 -0.33 1.82
N CYS A 38 -7.70 -0.48 0.81
CA CYS A 38 -7.13 -1.79 0.46
C CYS A 38 -5.89 -2.12 1.30
N ALA A 39 -5.10 -1.10 1.68
CA ALA A 39 -3.87 -1.30 2.45
C ALA A 39 -4.12 -1.87 3.87
N THR A 40 -5.28 -1.61 4.47
CA THR A 40 -5.68 -2.16 5.78
C THR A 40 -5.77 -3.68 5.79
N HIS A 41 -5.93 -4.33 4.64
CA HIS A 41 -5.97 -5.79 4.54
C HIS A 41 -4.58 -6.45 4.67
N SER A 42 -3.50 -5.66 4.72
CA SER A 42 -2.11 -6.13 4.71
C SER A 42 -1.26 -5.62 5.91
N LEU A 43 -1.85 -4.95 6.90
CA LEU A 43 -1.12 -4.24 7.98
C LEU A 43 -1.80 -4.42 9.35
N PRO A 44 -1.13 -4.91 10.43
CA PRO A 44 -0.03 -5.87 10.49
C PRO A 44 -0.64 -7.28 10.53
N GLY A 45 -1.02 -7.80 9.37
CA GLY A 45 -1.68 -9.09 9.25
C GLY A 45 -1.65 -9.55 7.81
N ASN A 46 -1.46 -10.86 7.63
CA ASN A 46 -1.59 -11.47 6.31
C ASN A 46 -3.05 -11.34 5.85
N MET A 47 -3.28 -11.08 4.56
CA MET A 47 -4.60 -11.13 3.97
C MET A 47 -5.18 -12.54 4.17
N PRO A 48 -6.26 -12.73 4.96
CA PRO A 48 -6.75 -14.07 5.32
C PRO A 48 -7.51 -14.77 4.17
N LEU A 49 -7.39 -14.27 2.94
CA LEU A 49 -8.07 -14.80 1.77
C LEU A 49 -7.32 -16.02 1.23
N THR A 50 -7.98 -17.17 1.22
CA THR A 50 -7.46 -18.38 0.57
C THR A 50 -8.03 -18.47 -0.85
N VAL A 51 -7.17 -18.32 -1.86
CA VAL A 51 -7.56 -18.47 -3.27
C VAL A 51 -7.37 -19.93 -3.69
N ASN A 52 -8.42 -20.50 -4.27
CA ASN A 52 -8.44 -21.89 -4.70
C ASN A 52 -8.69 -21.98 -6.21
N PHE A 53 -7.72 -22.50 -6.95
CA PHE A 53 -7.84 -22.66 -8.39
C PHE A 53 -8.42 -24.04 -8.72
N ARG A 54 -9.31 -24.11 -9.71
CA ARG A 54 -9.83 -25.36 -10.27
C ARG A 54 -9.58 -25.36 -11.76
N ASP A 55 -9.10 -26.48 -12.31
CA ASP A 55 -9.00 -26.64 -13.75
C ASP A 55 -10.35 -27.02 -14.37
N MET A 56 -10.39 -27.14 -15.71
CA MET A 56 -11.60 -27.47 -16.48
C MET A 56 -12.21 -28.83 -16.09
N GLU A 57 -11.42 -29.71 -15.47
CA GLU A 57 -11.84 -31.02 -14.97
C GLU A 57 -12.34 -30.94 -13.51
N GLY A 58 -12.36 -29.75 -12.92
CA GLY A 58 -12.82 -29.48 -11.56
C GLY A 58 -11.79 -29.83 -10.48
N LYS A 59 -10.57 -30.20 -10.85
CA LYS A 59 -9.51 -30.62 -9.93
C LYS A 59 -8.89 -29.41 -9.24
N TYR A 60 -8.76 -29.50 -7.92
CA TYR A 60 -8.18 -28.45 -7.08
C TYR A 60 -6.68 -28.30 -7.33
N ARG A 61 -6.23 -27.08 -7.59
CA ARG A 61 -4.83 -26.66 -7.61
C ARG A 61 -4.65 -25.74 -6.41
N LYS A 62 -3.92 -26.22 -5.39
CA LYS A 62 -3.69 -25.47 -4.15
C LYS A 62 -2.61 -24.43 -4.42
N ALA A 63 -2.93 -23.15 -4.38
CA ALA A 63 -1.91 -22.10 -4.37
C ALA A 63 -1.29 -22.08 -2.97
N THR A 64 -0.04 -22.51 -2.83
CA THR A 64 0.68 -22.35 -1.57
C THR A 64 1.12 -20.89 -1.42
N PRO A 65 1.16 -20.32 -0.20
CA PRO A 65 1.60 -18.95 0.02
C PRO A 65 3.04 -18.64 -0.46
N GLU A 66 3.83 -19.67 -0.78
CA GLU A 66 5.19 -19.55 -1.30
C GLU A 66 5.22 -19.25 -2.81
N GLU A 67 4.23 -19.68 -3.58
CA GLU A 67 4.15 -19.45 -5.03
C GLU A 67 3.69 -18.03 -5.37
N MET A 68 2.82 -17.42 -4.55
CA MET A 68 2.35 -16.03 -4.71
C MET A 68 3.42 -14.97 -4.41
N LYS A 69 4.58 -15.32 -3.84
CA LYS A 69 5.69 -14.36 -3.63
C LYS A 69 6.50 -14.08 -4.90
N SER A 70 6.29 -14.86 -5.96
CA SER A 70 7.03 -14.70 -7.23
C SER A 70 6.46 -13.63 -8.16
N ASP A 71 5.21 -13.20 -7.94
CA ASP A 71 4.58 -12.10 -8.67
C ASP A 71 4.80 -10.76 -7.97
N ASN A 72 6.06 -10.41 -7.71
CA ASN A 72 6.44 -9.05 -7.35
C ASN A 72 6.99 -8.32 -8.58
N PRO A 73 6.15 -7.77 -9.48
CA PRO A 73 6.61 -6.77 -10.43
C PRO A 73 6.73 -5.46 -9.66
N THR A 74 7.91 -5.19 -9.10
CA THR A 74 8.45 -3.82 -8.95
C THR A 74 7.40 -2.72 -8.70
N ALA A 75 7.03 -2.49 -7.44
CA ALA A 75 6.45 -1.22 -6.98
C ALA A 75 6.71 -0.99 -5.48
#